data_AF-A0A6B2V3S8-F1
#
_entry.id   AF-A0A6B2V3S8-F1
#
_cell.length_a   1.000
_cell.length_b   1.000
_cell.length_c   1.000
_cell.angle_alpha   90.00
_cell.angle_beta   90.00
_cell.angle_gamma   90.00
#
_symmetry.space_group_name_H-M   'P 1'
#
loop_
_entity.id
_entity.type
_entity.pdbx_description
1 polymer ?
#
loop_
_entity_poly.entity_id
_entity_poly.type
_entity_poly.pdbx_seq_one_letter_code
_entity_poly.pdbx_strand_id
1 'polypeptide(L)'
;PALLRLLLPPPPAPGHRPHPAGDRSGAGLVRFVLGAPEGQRNARLFWAACRAYENGIGPALTASLITAATTTGLPEREARATITSAARRATRHRAA
;
A
#
# COMPACT_ATOMS: atom_id res chain seq x y z
N PRO A 1 27.62 10.18 -27.28
CA PRO A 1 26.24 10.68 -27.03
C PRO A 1 25.41 9.68 -26.20
N ALA A 2 25.32 9.89 -24.88
CA ALA A 2 24.82 8.92 -23.89
C ALA A 2 23.61 9.42 -23.07
N LEU A 3 22.71 10.20 -23.67
CA LEU A 3 21.61 10.89 -22.96
C LEU A 3 20.19 10.46 -23.35
N LEU A 4 20.02 9.39 -24.14
CA LEU A 4 18.69 8.91 -24.56
C LEU A 4 18.15 7.71 -23.76
N ARG A 5 18.86 7.22 -22.74
CA ARG A 5 18.43 6.05 -21.95
C ARG A 5 17.65 6.38 -20.66
N LEU A 6 17.50 7.65 -20.32
CA LEU A 6 16.77 8.12 -19.13
C LEU A 6 15.28 8.40 -19.38
N LEU A 7 14.83 8.31 -20.64
CA LEU A 7 13.44 8.55 -21.05
C LEU A 7 12.60 7.27 -21.18
N LEU A 8 13.17 6.10 -20.90
CA LEU A 8 12.41 4.86 -20.88
C LEU A 8 11.78 4.67 -19.50
N PRO A 9 10.43 4.64 -19.38
CA PRO A 9 9.81 4.25 -18.13
C PRO A 9 10.32 2.85 -17.75
N PRO A 10 10.64 2.61 -16.46
CA PRO A 10 11.04 1.28 -16.02
C PRO A 10 9.96 0.27 -16.43
N PRO A 11 10.34 -0.97 -16.82
CA PRO A 11 9.36 -1.96 -17.21
C PRO A 11 8.33 -2.12 -16.08
N PRO A 12 7.04 -2.25 -16.41
CA PRO A 12 6.01 -2.44 -15.40
C PRO A 12 6.42 -3.65 -14.56
N ALA A 13 6.59 -3.44 -13.25
CA ALA A 13 6.81 -4.51 -12.31
C ALA A 13 5.73 -5.59 -12.53
N PRO A 14 6.05 -6.89 -12.43
CA PRO A 14 5.12 -7.97 -12.72
C PRO A 14 3.79 -7.68 -12.03
N GLY A 15 2.75 -7.55 -12.86
CA GLY A 15 1.47 -7.00 -12.47
C GLY A 15 0.96 -7.64 -11.20
N HIS A 16 0.49 -6.81 -10.27
CA HIS A 16 -0.34 -7.26 -9.17
C HIS A 16 -1.43 -8.16 -9.73
N ARG A 17 -1.28 -9.47 -9.53
CA ARG A 17 -2.41 -10.37 -9.69
C ARG A 17 -3.48 -9.87 -8.72
N PRO A 18 -4.70 -9.57 -9.20
CA PRO A 18 -5.80 -9.32 -8.28
C PRO A 18 -5.92 -10.56 -7.41
N HIS A 19 -5.59 -10.45 -6.13
CA HIS A 19 -5.94 -11.50 -5.19
C HIS A 19 -7.47 -11.59 -5.19
N PRO A 20 -8.04 -12.81 -5.27
CA PRO A 20 -9.48 -12.97 -5.34
C PRO A 20 -10.12 -12.26 -4.14
N ALA A 21 -11.13 -11.45 -4.43
CA ALA A 21 -11.97 -10.80 -3.44
C ALA A 21 -12.57 -11.86 -2.52
N GLY A 22 -11.93 -12.12 -1.38
CA GLY A 22 -12.28 -13.25 -0.53
C GLY A 22 -11.78 -13.16 0.91
N ASP A 23 -10.72 -12.40 1.21
CA ASP A 23 -10.30 -12.21 2.59
C ASP A 23 -10.96 -10.97 3.22
N ARG A 24 -12.20 -11.14 3.71
CA ARG A 24 -12.82 -10.11 4.58
C ARG A 24 -11.92 -9.74 5.78
N SER A 25 -10.96 -10.60 6.11
CA SER A 25 -9.95 -10.38 7.16
C SER A 25 -8.80 -9.44 6.76
N GLY A 26 -8.52 -9.21 5.47
CA GLY A 26 -7.38 -8.39 5.01
C GLY A 26 -5.97 -8.90 5.33
N ALA A 27 -5.83 -10.17 5.71
CA ALA A 27 -4.54 -10.84 5.93
C ALA A 27 -3.63 -10.81 4.68
N GLY A 28 -4.20 -10.84 3.48
CA GLY A 28 -3.50 -10.66 2.21
C GLY A 28 -2.84 -9.29 2.10
N LEU A 29 -3.53 -8.23 2.54
CA LEU A 29 -2.99 -6.87 2.53
C LEU A 29 -1.82 -6.72 3.51
N VAL A 30 -1.92 -7.33 4.69
CA VAL A 30 -0.83 -7.33 5.68
C VAL A 30 0.40 -8.08 5.14
N ARG A 31 0.23 -9.28 4.60
CA ARG A 31 1.31 -10.04 3.96
C ARG A 31 1.95 -9.29 2.80
N PHE A 32 1.14 -8.58 2.03
CA PHE A 32 1.62 -7.76 0.94
C PHE A 32 2.54 -6.62 1.40
N VAL A 33 2.19 -5.95 2.51
CA VAL A 33 3.07 -4.92 3.12
C VAL A 33 4.33 -5.54 3.68
N LEU A 34 4.26 -6.69 4.35
CA LEU A 34 5.44 -7.40 4.89
C LEU A 34 6.45 -7.79 3.79
N GLY A 35 5.97 -8.09 2.59
CA GLY A 35 6.83 -8.40 1.44
C GLY A 35 7.44 -7.19 0.74
N ALA A 36 7.41 -5.99 1.34
CA ALA A 36 7.88 -4.78 0.69
C ALA A 36 9.41 -4.66 0.69
N PRO A 37 10.07 -4.62 -0.50
CA PRO A 37 11.47 -4.28 -0.61
C PRO A 37 11.74 -2.83 -0.19
N GLU A 38 13.00 -2.55 0.10
CA GLU A 38 13.48 -1.18 0.30
C GLU A 38 13.12 -0.29 -0.89
N GLY A 39 12.80 0.98 -0.61
CA GLY A 39 12.29 1.93 -1.59
C GLY A 39 10.82 1.76 -1.99
N GLN A 40 10.16 0.64 -1.65
CA GLN A 40 8.76 0.39 -2.01
C GLN A 40 7.79 0.31 -0.81
N ARG A 41 8.30 0.40 0.41
CA ARG A 41 7.55 0.21 1.67
C ARG A 41 6.35 1.16 1.80
N ASN A 42 6.58 2.45 1.60
CA ASN A 42 5.53 3.46 1.69
C ASN A 42 4.44 3.27 0.61
N ALA A 43 4.84 3.07 -0.64
CA ALA A 43 3.93 2.86 -1.76
C ALA A 43 3.06 1.61 -1.58
N ARG A 44 3.66 0.50 -1.10
CA ARG A 44 2.92 -0.73 -0.80
C ARG A 44 1.94 -0.56 0.35
N LEU A 45 2.36 0.10 1.44
CA LEU A 45 1.47 0.43 2.55
C LEU A 45 0.30 1.30 2.10
N PHE A 46 0.57 2.34 1.30
CA PHE A 46 -0.47 3.23 0.79
C PHE A 46 -1.51 2.46 -0.03
N TRP A 47 -1.06 1.63 -0.97
CA TRP A 47 -1.95 0.80 -1.78
C TRP A 47 -2.80 -0.14 -0.91
N ALA A 48 -2.18 -0.82 0.04
CA ALA A 48 -2.86 -1.74 0.95
C ALA A 48 -3.92 -1.02 1.81
N ALA A 49 -3.57 0.14 2.35
CA ALA A 49 -4.49 0.97 3.12
C ALA A 49 -5.67 1.47 2.27
N CYS A 50 -5.42 1.96 1.04
CA CYS A 50 -6.51 2.35 0.13
C CYS A 50 -7.47 1.18 -0.10
N ARG A 51 -6.96 -0.02 -0.41
CA ARG A 51 -7.79 -1.21 -0.59
C ARG A 51 -8.56 -1.59 0.67
N ALA A 52 -7.95 -1.47 1.85
CA ALA A 52 -8.63 -1.73 3.11
C ALA A 52 -9.81 -0.76 3.34
N TYR A 53 -9.63 0.54 3.12
CA TYR A 53 -10.69 1.54 3.29
C TYR A 53 -11.79 1.43 2.22
N GLU A 54 -11.41 1.14 0.97
CA GLU A 54 -12.37 0.88 -0.11
C GLU A 54 -13.28 -0.31 0.22
N ASN A 55 -12.75 -1.36 0.86
CA ASN A 55 -13.50 -2.54 1.29
C ASN A 55 -14.13 -2.39 2.69
N GLY A 56 -14.05 -1.22 3.34
CA GLY A 56 -14.65 -0.97 4.65
C GLY A 56 -13.95 -1.62 5.85
N ILE A 57 -12.78 -2.22 5.65
CA ILE A 57 -11.99 -2.90 6.70
C ILE A 57 -10.78 -2.09 7.18
N GLY A 58 -10.64 -0.84 6.70
CA GLY A 58 -9.53 0.07 7.01
C GLY A 58 -9.29 0.30 8.51
N PRO A 59 -10.30 0.71 9.31
CA PRO A 59 -10.13 0.92 10.75
C PRO A 59 -9.64 -0.34 11.48
N ALA A 60 -10.20 -1.50 11.15
CA ALA A 60 -9.83 -2.77 11.78
C ALA A 60 -8.39 -3.20 11.44
N LEU A 61 -7.91 -2.90 10.23
CA LEU A 61 -6.57 -3.26 9.77
C LEU A 61 -5.48 -2.26 10.13
N THR A 62 -5.83 -1.07 10.63
CA THR A 62 -4.87 0.03 10.81
C THR A 62 -3.68 -0.38 11.67
N ALA A 63 -3.91 -0.99 12.84
CA ALA A 63 -2.83 -1.44 13.70
C ALA A 63 -1.94 -2.49 13.02
N SER A 64 -2.55 -3.48 12.36
CA SER A 64 -1.82 -4.55 11.67
C SER A 64 -0.97 -4.02 10.51
N LEU A 65 -1.48 -3.04 9.75
CA LEU A 65 -0.75 -2.41 8.66
C LEU A 65 0.42 -1.55 9.17
N ILE A 66 0.26 -0.86 10.30
CA ILE A 66 1.36 -0.14 10.96
C ILE A 66 2.45 -1.13 11.36
N THR A 67 2.10 -2.19 12.07
CA THR A 67 3.06 -3.21 12.52
C THR A 67 3.78 -3.87 11.33
N ALA A 68 3.07 -4.18 10.25
CA ALA A 68 3.68 -4.72 9.05
C ALA A 68 4.68 -3.74 8.43
N ALA A 69 4.30 -2.47 8.30
CA ALA A 69 5.18 -1.45 7.73
C ALA A 69 6.43 -1.21 8.59
N THR A 70 6.29 -1.15 9.91
CA THR A 70 7.44 -1.01 10.82
C THR A 70 8.37 -2.22 10.76
N THR A 71 7.81 -3.43 10.58
CA THR A 71 8.61 -4.65 10.38
C THR A 71 9.47 -4.57 9.12
N THR A 72 8.98 -3.90 8.06
CA THR A 72 9.80 -3.67 6.86
C THR A 72 10.86 -2.58 7.02
N GLY A 73 10.86 -1.83 8.12
CA GLY A 73 11.77 -0.71 8.36
C GLY A 73 11.21 0.66 7.98
N LEU A 74 9.89 0.80 7.77
CA LEU A 74 9.24 2.10 7.64
C LEU A 74 9.02 2.72 9.02
N PRO A 75 9.42 3.97 9.29
CA PRO A 75 9.18 4.60 10.59
C PRO A 75 7.70 4.65 10.95
N GLU A 76 7.34 4.37 12.20
CA GLU A 76 5.93 4.30 12.62
C GLU A 76 5.17 5.61 12.36
N ARG A 77 5.80 6.76 12.62
CA ARG A 77 5.19 8.08 12.32
C ARG A 77 4.80 8.21 10.85
N GLU A 78 5.65 7.68 9.96
CA GLU A 78 5.44 7.75 8.52
C GLU A 78 4.35 6.76 8.11
N ALA A 79 4.34 5.55 8.68
CA ALA A 79 3.28 4.58 8.45
C ALA A 79 1.89 5.14 8.81
N ARG A 80 1.77 5.79 9.98
CA ARG A 80 0.52 6.46 10.43
C ARG A 80 0.10 7.59 9.49
N ALA A 81 1.05 8.41 9.02
CA ALA A 81 0.79 9.48 8.08
C ALA A 81 0.31 8.95 6.71
N THR A 82 0.90 7.85 6.24
CA THR A 82 0.51 7.17 4.99
C THR A 82 -0.89 6.60 5.07
N ILE A 83 -1.25 5.91 6.17
CA ILE A 83 -2.61 5.38 6.36
C ILE A 83 -3.63 6.52 6.44
N THR A 84 -3.34 7.60 7.15
CA THR A 84 -4.20 8.80 7.19
C THR A 84 -4.42 9.39 5.80
N SER A 85 -3.39 9.41 4.96
CA SER A 85 -3.48 9.90 3.59
C SER A 85 -4.31 8.97 2.68
N ALA A 86 -4.16 7.65 2.84
CA ALA A 86 -4.98 6.65 2.15
C ALA A 86 -6.46 6.74 2.55
N ALA A 87 -6.75 6.90 3.85
CA ALA A 87 -8.11 7.08 4.36
C ALA A 87 -8.79 8.30 3.73
N ARG A 88 -8.10 9.45 3.72
CA ARG A 88 -8.60 10.70 3.09
C ARG A 88 -8.83 10.55 1.59
N ARG A 89 -8.00 9.77 0.90
CA ARG A 89 -8.20 9.48 -0.53
C ARG A 89 -9.44 8.62 -0.76
N ALA A 90 -9.61 7.55 0.02
CA ALA A 90 -10.71 6.62 -0.12
C ALA A 90 -12.07 7.28 0.17
N THR A 91 -12.13 8.19 1.15
CA THR A 91 -13.37 8.94 1.44
C THR A 91 -13.76 9.86 0.29
N ARG A 92 -12.80 10.56 -0.33
CA ARG A 92 -13.06 11.41 -1.50
C ARG A 92 -13.59 10.61 -2.69
N HIS A 93 -13.05 9.42 -2.94
CA HIS A 93 -13.51 8.54 -4.02
C HIS A 93 -14.93 7.99 -3.82
N ARG A 94 -15.45 7.95 -2.58
CA ARG A 94 -16.83 7.53 -2.30
C ARG A 94 -17.85 8.67 -2.38
N ALA A 95 -17.39 9.91 -2.33
CA ALA A 95 -18.25 11.10 -2.36
C ALA A 95 -18.44 11.69 -3.77
N ALA A 96 -17.74 11.14 -4.76
CA ALA A 96 -17.84 11.48 -6.18
C ALA A 96 -18.59 10.38 -6.93
#